data_AF-A0AA38PIN0-F1
#
_entry.id   AF-A0AA38PIN0-F1
#
_cell.length_a   1.000
_cell.length_b   1.000
_cell.length_c   1.000
_cell.angle_alpha   90.00
_cell.angle_beta   90.00
_cell.angle_gamma   90.00
#
_symmetry.space_group_name_H-M   'P 1'
#
loop_
_entity.id
_entity.type
_entity.pdbx_description
1 polymer ?
#
loop_
_entity_poly.entity_id
_entity_poly.type
_entity_poly.pdbx_seq_one_letter_code
_entity_poly.pdbx_strand_id
1 'polypeptide(L)'
;SGVDFEKRDLVVTVMKHYQPLRSARNLGEYKKAFVDLVECHYHAYKKGGYLHRDISETNLMIDRDEDGAAIGVLCDWDLSSAVNSKGVVTSSNATHRTGTYRFLAVTLLRDNPPAHLYRHDLESFFYILIWAGLHYSFDDKNANYYVNEEVKS
;
A
#
# COMPACT_ATOMS: atom_id res chain seq x y z
N SER A 1 -2.58 24.08 -39.55
CA SER A 1 -2.96 23.45 -38.26
C SER A 1 -1.75 22.70 -37.74
N GLY A 2 -1.01 23.30 -36.80
CA GLY A 2 0.13 22.64 -36.16
C GLY A 2 -0.38 21.75 -35.03
N VAL A 3 0.05 20.49 -35.02
CA VAL A 3 -0.20 19.59 -33.88
C VAL A 3 0.68 20.09 -32.74
N ASP A 4 0.04 20.57 -31.67
CA ASP A 4 0.72 20.95 -30.44
C ASP A 4 1.10 19.65 -29.70
N PHE A 5 2.39 19.32 -29.67
CA PHE A 5 2.86 18.16 -28.94
C PHE A 5 3.00 18.54 -27.46
N GLU A 6 2.17 17.94 -26.61
CA GLU A 6 2.36 18.03 -25.16
C GLU A 6 3.79 17.64 -24.79
N LYS A 7 4.53 18.59 -24.22
CA LYS A 7 5.84 18.32 -23.65
C LYS A 7 5.67 17.40 -22.45
N ARG A 8 6.25 16.21 -22.51
CA ARG A 8 6.28 15.25 -21.39
C ARG A 8 7.69 15.19 -20.83
N ASP A 9 7.81 15.48 -19.54
CA ASP A 9 9.05 15.32 -18.81
C ASP A 9 9.08 13.91 -18.19
N LEU A 10 10.20 13.20 -18.36
CA LEU A 10 10.44 11.92 -17.67
C LEU A 10 11.16 12.22 -16.36
N VAL A 11 10.54 11.84 -15.24
CA VAL A 11 11.15 11.92 -13.92
C VAL A 11 11.49 10.50 -13.46
N VAL A 12 12.73 10.30 -12.99
CA VAL A 12 13.20 9.02 -12.43
C VAL A 12 13.54 9.23 -10.96
N THR A 13 12.94 8.43 -10.08
CA THR A 13 13.21 8.46 -8.64
C THR A 13 14.05 7.26 -8.24
N VAL A 14 15.21 7.50 -7.62
CA VAL A 14 16.05 6.44 -7.04
C VAL A 14 15.73 6.32 -5.56
N MET A 15 15.39 5.12 -5.11
CA MET A 15 15.00 4.83 -3.73
C MET A 15 15.62 3.52 -3.24
N LYS A 16 15.67 3.35 -1.91
CA LYS A 16 16.08 2.07 -1.30
C LYS A 16 15.20 0.95 -1.85
N HIS A 17 15.81 -0.20 -2.14
CA HIS A 17 15.06 -1.37 -2.59
C HIS A 17 14.31 -2.00 -1.40
N TYR A 18 13.03 -1.72 -1.30
CA TYR A 18 12.14 -2.35 -0.32
C TYR A 18 11.61 -3.69 -0.84
N GLN A 19 11.18 -4.57 0.08
CA GLN A 19 10.52 -5.82 -0.30
C GLN A 19 9.00 -5.61 -0.33
N PRO A 20 8.24 -6.31 -1.19
CA PRO A 20 6.78 -6.30 -1.11
C PRO A 20 6.28 -6.80 0.25
N LEU A 21 5.18 -6.27 0.76
CA LEU A 21 4.63 -6.64 2.08
C LEU A 21 4.39 -8.16 2.22
N ARG A 22 4.03 -8.84 1.12
CA ARG A 22 3.87 -10.31 1.07
C ARG A 22 5.15 -11.10 1.43
N SER A 23 6.31 -10.44 1.46
CA SER A 23 7.61 -11.01 1.86
C SER A 23 7.87 -10.92 3.37
N ALA A 24 6.86 -10.57 4.18
CA ALA A 24 6.93 -10.67 5.63
C ALA A 24 7.27 -12.11 6.07
N ARG A 25 8.19 -12.24 7.04
CA ARG A 25 8.70 -13.54 7.52
C ARG A 25 7.67 -14.33 8.32
N ASN A 26 6.75 -13.63 8.97
CA ASN A 26 5.71 -14.20 9.81
C ASN A 26 4.54 -13.22 9.95
N LEU A 27 3.46 -13.68 10.58
CA LEU A 27 2.25 -12.89 10.78
C LEU A 27 2.50 -11.64 11.64
N GLY A 28 3.44 -11.70 12.58
CA GLY A 28 3.83 -10.57 13.42
C GLY A 28 4.42 -9.42 12.61
N GLU A 29 5.37 -9.72 11.72
CA GLU A 29 5.94 -8.73 10.80
C GLU A 29 4.88 -8.13 9.88
N TYR A 30 4.03 -8.99 9.30
CA TYR A 30 2.98 -8.53 8.40
C TYR A 30 2.04 -7.55 9.11
N LYS A 31 1.56 -7.91 10.32
CA LYS A 31 0.66 -7.05 11.11
C LYS A 31 1.31 -5.72 11.46
N LYS A 32 2.57 -5.74 11.93
CA LYS A 32 3.29 -4.50 12.27
C LYS A 32 3.43 -3.60 11.04
N ALA A 33 3.97 -4.12 9.95
CA ALA A 33 4.18 -3.35 8.73
C ALA A 33 2.86 -2.83 8.15
N PHE A 34 1.79 -3.63 8.19
CA PHE A 34 0.47 -3.18 7.73
C PHE A 34 -0.08 -2.02 8.57
N VAL A 35 0.13 -2.01 9.89
CA VAL A 35 -0.23 -0.88 10.75
C VAL A 35 0.59 0.36 10.36
N ASP A 36 1.91 0.22 10.21
CA ASP A 36 2.79 1.33 9.80
C ASP A 36 2.33 1.95 8.45
N LEU A 37 1.87 1.12 7.50
CA LEU A 37 1.35 1.56 6.20
C LEU A 37 0.06 2.38 6.33
N VAL A 38 -0.88 1.94 7.16
CA VAL A 38 -2.14 2.66 7.42
C VAL A 38 -1.86 3.96 8.18
N GLU A 39 -0.91 3.96 9.12
CA GLU A 39 -0.49 5.17 9.84
C GLU A 39 0.20 6.18 8.91
N CYS A 40 1.06 5.70 8.01
CA CYS A 40 1.69 6.52 6.97
C CYS A 40 0.63 7.21 6.11
N HIS A 41 -0.35 6.45 5.62
CA HIS A 41 -1.49 6.98 4.86
C HIS A 41 -2.32 7.99 5.66
N TYR A 42 -2.62 7.69 6.93
CA TYR A 42 -3.33 8.61 7.82
C TYR A 42 -2.58 9.94 8.00
N HIS A 43 -1.26 9.89 8.21
CA HIS A 43 -0.45 11.10 8.36
C HIS A 43 -0.35 11.91 7.06
N ALA A 44 -0.19 11.25 5.91
CA ALA A 44 -0.21 11.90 4.61
C ALA A 44 -1.55 12.63 4.38
N TYR A 45 -2.67 12.03 4.77
CA TYR A 45 -3.98 12.66 4.68
C TYR A 45 -4.17 13.79 5.68
N LYS A 46 -3.96 13.54 6.98
CA LYS A 46 -4.29 14.50 8.04
C LYS A 46 -3.33 15.69 8.12
N LYS A 47 -2.03 15.45 7.96
CA LYS A 47 -0.99 16.48 8.09
C LYS A 47 -0.57 16.99 6.72
N GLY A 48 -0.46 16.09 5.75
CA GLY A 48 -0.05 16.45 4.38
C GLY A 48 -1.20 17.00 3.53
N GLY A 49 -2.44 16.59 3.78
CA GLY A 49 -3.57 16.96 2.93
C GLY A 49 -3.57 16.23 1.59
N TYR A 50 -3.04 15.00 1.52
CA TYR A 50 -2.98 14.19 0.29
C TYR A 50 -3.71 12.85 0.45
N LEU A 51 -4.34 12.41 -0.64
CA LEU A 51 -4.80 11.03 -0.82
C LEU A 51 -3.81 10.26 -1.68
N HIS A 52 -3.65 8.97 -1.42
CA HIS A 52 -2.75 8.12 -2.19
C HIS A 52 -3.36 7.75 -3.54
N ARG A 53 -4.63 7.36 -3.55
CA ARG A 53 -5.43 6.99 -4.73
C ARG A 53 -5.01 5.74 -5.49
N ASP A 54 -3.87 5.14 -5.15
CA ASP A 54 -3.42 3.86 -5.69
C ASP A 54 -2.91 2.90 -4.61
N ILE A 55 -3.76 2.59 -3.63
CA ILE A 55 -3.46 1.55 -2.65
C ILE A 55 -3.59 0.18 -3.32
N SER A 56 -2.47 -0.54 -3.43
CA SER A 56 -2.38 -1.84 -4.10
C SER A 56 -1.25 -2.68 -3.49
N GLU A 57 -1.32 -4.02 -3.63
CA GLU A 57 -0.31 -4.95 -3.10
C GLU A 57 1.13 -4.62 -3.56
N THR A 58 1.29 -4.02 -4.75
CA THR A 58 2.59 -3.64 -5.29
C THR A 58 3.18 -2.39 -4.65
N ASN A 59 2.35 -1.57 -4.01
CA ASN A 59 2.72 -0.28 -3.42
C ASN A 59 2.90 -0.38 -1.89
N LEU A 60 2.46 -1.49 -1.30
CA LEU A 60 2.67 -1.82 0.11
C LEU A 60 4.00 -2.56 0.27
N MET A 61 4.98 -1.89 0.84
CA MET A 61 6.33 -2.43 1.02
C MET A 61 6.64 -2.68 2.50
N ILE A 62 7.62 -3.55 2.73
CA ILE A 62 8.23 -3.84 4.02
C ILE A 62 9.74 -3.66 3.93
N ASP A 63 10.28 -2.98 4.93
CA ASP A 63 11.70 -2.86 5.21
C ASP A 63 12.00 -3.44 6.59
N ARG A 64 13.27 -3.57 6.92
CA ARG A 64 13.72 -3.93 8.27
C ARG A 64 14.80 -2.94 8.70
N ASP A 65 14.69 -2.44 9.93
CA ASP A 65 15.72 -1.60 10.52
C ASP A 65 16.97 -2.40 10.90
N GLU A 66 17.94 -1.71 11.51
CA GLU A 66 19.21 -2.29 11.95
C GLU A 66 19.03 -3.42 12.98
N ASP A 67 17.96 -3.36 13.77
CA ASP A 67 17.60 -4.38 14.75
C ASP A 67 16.76 -5.53 14.14
N GLY A 68 16.45 -5.44 12.85
CA GLY A 68 15.66 -6.41 12.12
C GLY A 68 14.15 -6.29 12.35
N ALA A 69 13.67 -5.21 12.96
CA ALA A 69 12.25 -4.95 13.15
C ALA A 69 11.59 -4.50 11.84
N ALA A 70 10.43 -5.08 11.53
CA ALA A 70 9.68 -4.76 10.33
C ALA A 70 9.20 -3.30 10.32
N ILE A 71 9.33 -2.61 9.20
CA ILE A 71 8.81 -1.26 8.97
C ILE A 71 7.97 -1.27 7.70
N GLY A 72 6.71 -0.84 7.80
CA GLY A 72 5.87 -0.64 6.63
C GLY A 72 6.23 0.63 5.88
N VAL A 73 6.33 0.55 4.55
CA VAL A 73 6.68 1.68 3.67
C VAL A 73 5.66 1.77 2.53
N LEU A 74 4.93 2.88 2.47
CA LEU A 74 3.94 3.13 1.42
C LEU A 74 4.59 3.88 0.25
N CYS A 75 4.66 3.22 -0.90
CA CYS A 75 5.33 3.71 -2.11
C CYS A 75 4.35 4.13 -3.21
N ASP A 76 4.89 4.75 -4.26
CA ASP A 76 4.16 5.12 -5.49
C ASP A 76 3.04 6.16 -5.28
N TRP A 77 3.47 7.38 -4.99
CA TRP A 77 2.58 8.54 -4.78
C TRP A 77 2.29 9.31 -6.07
N ASP A 78 2.63 8.77 -7.24
CA ASP A 78 2.52 9.49 -8.52
C ASP A 78 1.07 9.81 -8.90
N LEU A 79 0.12 9.00 -8.42
CA LEU A 79 -1.32 9.22 -8.58
C LEU A 79 -1.96 9.98 -7.42
N SER A 80 -1.17 10.41 -6.44
CA SER A 80 -1.67 11.12 -5.27
C SER A 80 -2.31 12.45 -5.65
N SER A 81 -3.18 12.97 -4.77
CA SER A 81 -3.80 14.27 -5.01
C SER A 81 -4.07 15.02 -3.72
N ALA A 82 -3.84 16.33 -3.78
CA ALA A 82 -4.19 17.24 -2.70
C ALA A 82 -5.71 17.27 -2.50
N VAL A 83 -6.13 17.42 -1.24
CA VAL A 83 -7.53 17.59 -0.86
C VAL A 83 -7.76 18.98 -0.27
N ASN A 84 -8.98 19.50 -0.46
CA ASN A 84 -9.40 20.74 0.20
C ASN A 84 -9.79 20.48 1.66
N SER A 85 -10.22 21.55 2.36
CA SER A 85 -10.67 21.49 3.76
C SER A 85 -11.88 20.55 4.01
N LYS A 86 -12.60 20.15 2.95
CA LYS A 86 -13.70 19.18 3.01
C LYS A 86 -13.25 17.74 2.70
N GLY A 87 -11.95 17.52 2.49
CA GLY A 87 -11.40 16.19 2.18
C GLY A 87 -11.68 15.72 0.75
N VAL A 88 -12.02 16.64 -0.15
CA VAL A 88 -12.31 16.34 -1.56
C VAL A 88 -11.11 16.70 -2.43
N VAL A 89 -10.76 15.82 -3.37
CA VAL A 89 -9.67 16.03 -4.34
C VAL A 89 -9.90 17.32 -5.14
N THR A 90 -8.87 18.15 -5.24
CA THR A 90 -8.94 19.46 -5.92
C THR A 90 -8.58 19.40 -7.41
N SER A 91 -7.98 18.30 -7.89
CA SER A 91 -7.54 18.16 -9.27
C SER A 91 -8.69 17.82 -10.23
N SER A 92 -8.60 18.28 -11.49
CA SER A 92 -9.51 17.90 -12.58
C SER A 92 -9.52 16.39 -12.85
N ASN A 93 -8.49 15.67 -12.41
CA ASN A 93 -8.37 14.22 -12.49
C ASN A 93 -9.08 13.47 -11.32
N ALA A 94 -9.88 14.15 -10.51
CA ALA A 94 -10.59 13.57 -9.35
C ALA A 94 -11.53 12.40 -9.68
N THR A 95 -12.03 12.34 -10.91
CA THR A 95 -12.97 11.33 -11.42
C THR A 95 -12.31 10.26 -12.29
N HIS A 96 -11.03 10.45 -12.66
CA HIS A 96 -10.31 9.41 -13.40
C HIS A 96 -10.17 8.18 -12.50
N ARG A 97 -10.54 7.01 -13.05
CA ARG A 97 -10.31 5.70 -12.42
C ARG A 97 -8.79 5.46 -12.38
N THR A 98 -8.18 5.98 -11.33
CA THR A 98 -6.78 5.75 -10.98
C THR A 98 -6.76 4.62 -9.96
N GLY A 99 -5.94 3.60 -10.21
CA GLY A 99 -5.69 2.53 -9.26
C GLY A 99 -5.75 1.13 -9.86
N THR A 100 -5.18 0.17 -9.14
CA THR A 100 -5.28 -1.25 -9.50
C THR A 100 -6.71 -1.77 -9.29
N TYR A 101 -7.41 -2.13 -10.38
CA TYR A 101 -8.82 -2.57 -10.37
C TYR A 101 -9.18 -3.62 -9.31
N ARG A 102 -8.24 -4.52 -8.96
CA ARG A 102 -8.47 -5.61 -7.99
C ARG A 102 -8.75 -5.10 -6.57
N PHE A 103 -8.22 -3.94 -6.21
CA PHE A 103 -8.33 -3.40 -4.85
C PHE A 103 -9.04 -2.04 -4.80
N LEU A 104 -9.53 -1.55 -5.94
CA LEU A 104 -10.23 -0.27 -5.99
C LEU A 104 -11.59 -0.34 -5.26
N ALA A 105 -11.92 0.70 -4.50
CA ALA A 105 -13.21 0.84 -3.83
C ALA A 105 -14.40 0.60 -4.79
N VAL A 106 -15.42 -0.13 -4.34
CA VAL A 106 -16.55 -0.56 -5.19
C VAL A 106 -17.29 0.64 -5.79
N THR A 107 -17.40 1.74 -5.05
CA THR A 107 -18.05 2.95 -5.55
C THR A 107 -17.28 3.62 -6.69
N LEU A 108 -15.97 3.40 -6.81
CA LEU A 108 -15.13 3.93 -7.88
C LEU A 108 -15.13 3.06 -9.15
N LEU A 109 -15.72 1.85 -9.10
CA LEU A 109 -15.86 0.96 -10.26
C LEU A 109 -17.09 1.29 -11.15
N ARG A 110 -17.91 2.28 -10.77
CA ARG A 110 -19.12 2.69 -11.49
C ARG A 110 -18.78 3.50 -12.75
N ASP A 111 -19.73 3.59 -13.69
CA ASP A 111 -19.55 4.35 -14.94
C ASP A 111 -19.25 5.83 -14.71
N ASN A 112 -19.92 6.43 -13.73
CA ASN A 112 -19.65 7.79 -13.26
C ASN A 112 -19.22 7.75 -11.78
N PRO A 113 -17.93 7.51 -11.50
CA PRO A 113 -17.45 7.36 -10.13
C PRO A 113 -17.49 8.72 -9.39
N PRO A 114 -17.80 8.72 -8.09
CA PRO A 114 -17.66 9.93 -7.28
C PRO A 114 -16.18 10.32 -7.14
N ALA A 115 -15.93 11.52 -6.62
CA ALA A 115 -14.58 11.93 -6.26
C ALA A 115 -13.93 10.91 -5.30
N HIS A 116 -12.63 10.65 -5.49
CA HIS A 116 -11.87 9.82 -4.57
C HIS A 116 -11.83 10.47 -3.17
N LEU A 117 -12.13 9.70 -2.12
CA LEU A 117 -12.16 10.15 -0.73
C LEU A 117 -11.25 9.26 0.11
N TYR A 118 -10.86 9.74 1.28
CA TYR A 118 -10.04 8.98 2.24
C TYR A 118 -10.58 7.56 2.52
N ARG A 119 -11.91 7.41 2.63
CA ARG A 119 -12.56 6.11 2.84
C ARG A 119 -12.34 5.10 1.71
N HIS A 120 -12.10 5.56 0.48
CA HIS A 120 -11.89 4.67 -0.66
C HIS A 120 -10.49 4.02 -0.59
N ASP A 121 -9.45 4.79 -0.24
CA ASP A 121 -8.13 4.23 0.06
C ASP A 121 -8.20 3.21 1.22
N LEU A 122 -8.98 3.50 2.27
CA LEU A 122 -9.20 2.56 3.37
C LEU A 122 -9.93 1.26 2.94
N GLU A 123 -10.88 1.37 2.02
CA GLU A 123 -11.55 0.21 1.43
C GLU A 123 -10.55 -0.69 0.68
N SER A 124 -9.58 -0.09 -0.01
CA SER A 124 -8.49 -0.80 -0.67
C SER A 124 -7.60 -1.54 0.34
N PHE A 125 -7.20 -0.90 1.44
CA PHE A 125 -6.49 -1.59 2.54
C PHE A 125 -7.29 -2.79 3.06
N PHE A 126 -8.60 -2.64 3.24
CA PHE A 126 -9.47 -3.71 3.71
C PHE A 126 -9.51 -4.90 2.74
N TYR A 127 -9.64 -4.65 1.43
CA TYR A 127 -9.60 -5.73 0.43
C TYR A 127 -8.26 -6.45 0.40
N ILE A 128 -7.15 -5.73 0.58
CA ILE A 128 -5.82 -6.34 0.66
C ILE A 128 -5.68 -7.21 1.89
N LEU A 129 -6.25 -6.80 3.03
CA LEU A 129 -6.25 -7.60 4.25
C LEU A 129 -7.03 -8.92 4.07
N ILE A 130 -8.19 -8.87 3.40
CA ILE A 130 -8.96 -10.07 3.03
C ILE A 130 -8.13 -10.97 2.12
N TRP A 131 -7.53 -10.40 1.07
CA TRP A 131 -6.70 -11.12 0.12
C TRP A 131 -5.52 -11.82 0.81
N ALA A 132 -4.81 -11.12 1.69
CA ALA A 132 -3.73 -11.68 2.48
C ALA A 132 -4.20 -12.82 3.39
N GLY A 133 -5.34 -12.66 4.07
CA GLY A 133 -5.91 -13.71 4.92
C GLY A 133 -6.33 -14.98 4.17
N LEU A 134 -6.64 -14.87 2.88
CA LEU A 134 -7.02 -16.00 2.03
C LEU A 134 -5.82 -16.65 1.33
N HIS A 135 -4.77 -15.89 1.02
CA HIS A 135 -3.70 -16.34 0.11
C HIS A 135 -2.32 -16.47 0.76
N TYR A 136 -2.07 -15.84 1.90
CA TYR A 136 -0.74 -15.84 2.51
C TYR A 136 -0.65 -16.92 3.58
N SER A 137 0.33 -17.82 3.42
CA SER A 137 0.71 -18.75 4.49
C SER A 137 1.82 -18.12 5.30
N PHE A 138 1.49 -17.76 6.54
CA PHE A 138 2.48 -17.40 7.55
C PHE A 138 2.66 -18.62 8.45
N ASP A 139 3.28 -19.68 7.93
CA ASP A 139 3.56 -20.86 8.73
C ASP A 139 4.50 -20.48 9.89
N ASP A 140 3.99 -20.49 11.11
CA ASP A 140 4.74 -20.31 12.37
C ASP A 140 5.71 -21.48 12.66
N LYS A 141 6.00 -22.35 11.68
CA LYS A 141 6.73 -23.62 11.85
C LYS A 141 8.26 -23.48 11.92
N ASN A 142 8.75 -22.41 12.54
CA ASN A 142 10.14 -22.30 13.01
C ASN A 142 10.26 -22.20 14.53
N ALA A 143 9.28 -22.72 15.28
CA ALA A 143 9.46 -23.10 16.67
C ALA A 143 9.89 -24.58 16.75
N ASN A 144 11.18 -24.80 17.03
CA ASN A 144 11.83 -26.10 17.33
C ASN A 144 12.26 -26.96 16.13
N TYR A 145 13.44 -26.64 15.57
CA TYR A 145 14.41 -27.69 15.24
C TYR A 145 15.56 -27.60 16.24
N TYR A 146 15.99 -28.78 16.72
CA TYR A 146 17.03 -29.09 17.72
C TYR A 146 16.63 -29.06 19.20
N VAL A 147 16.00 -30.15 19.68
CA VAL A 147 16.40 -30.80 20.94
C VAL A 147 16.29 -32.33 20.79
N ASN A 148 17.46 -32.96 20.66
CA ASN A 148 17.86 -34.30 21.10
C ASN A 148 16.99 -35.53 20.75
N GLU A 149 17.41 -36.27 19.72
CA GLU A 149 17.45 -37.73 19.82
C GLU A 149 18.87 -38.22 19.55
N GLU A 150 19.72 -38.05 20.57
CA GLU A 150 20.80 -38.99 20.82
C GLU A 150 20.70 -39.47 22.28
N VAL A 151 20.62 -40.80 22.40
CA VAL A 151 21.08 -41.67 23.50
C VAL A 151 20.03 -42.38 24.39
N LYS A 152 20.05 -43.72 24.23
CA LYS A 152 19.65 -44.89 25.08
C LYS A 152 18.21 -45.40 24.94
N SER A 153 17.94 -46.69 24.70
CA SER A 153 18.73 -47.92 24.96
C SER A 153 19.04 -48.76 23.72
#